data_AF-A0A1G3TG83-F1
#
_entry.id   AF-A0A1G3TG83-F1
#
_cell.length_a   1.000
_cell.length_b   1.000
_cell.length_c   1.000
_cell.angle_alpha   90.00
_cell.angle_beta   90.00
_cell.angle_gamma   90.00
#
_symmetry.space_group_name_H-M   'P 1'
#
loop_
_entity.id
_entity.type
_entity.pdbx_description
1 polymer ?
#
loop_
_entity_poly.entity_id
_entity_poly.type
_entity_poly.pdbx_seq_one_letter_code
_entity_poly.pdbx_strand_id
1 'polypeptide(L)'
;MDYFNHNTFATYYKTAEFLFENAKKSEEGQFYNLISSISFCAFSIEAYINHQGLIEDKQWKEWDKNEHPTLKSKIKKLTEIIGFNIDLNDEVFSIITPLFQFRDIIVHGHTELVAKKVKNPQNNSNGALLNLSSNIENFCSIKNAENILNKTKKIILEINKHSAFKIAESRLFNLGNGSFQVKRT
;
A
#
# COMPACT_ATOMS: atom_id res chain seq x y z
N MET A 1 -11.42 -11.57 31.34
CA MET A 1 -10.50 -11.65 30.19
C MET A 1 -10.67 -10.36 29.40
N ASP A 2 -9.59 -9.60 29.25
CA ASP A 2 -9.62 -8.37 28.45
C ASP A 2 -9.43 -8.69 26.97
N TYR A 3 -10.12 -7.96 26.11
CA TYR A 3 -10.02 -8.10 24.66
C TYR A 3 -9.43 -6.83 24.06
N PHE A 4 -8.61 -6.98 23.03
CA PHE A 4 -7.99 -5.86 22.32
C PHE A 4 -8.19 -6.02 20.80
N ASN A 5 -8.51 -4.93 20.11
CA ASN A 5 -8.56 -4.88 18.65
C ASN A 5 -7.20 -4.45 18.11
N HIS A 6 -6.60 -5.23 17.21
CA HIS A 6 -5.34 -4.91 16.53
C HIS A 6 -5.61 -4.28 15.15
N ASN A 7 -5.22 -3.02 14.97
CA ASN A 7 -5.29 -2.27 13.73
C ASN A 7 -4.10 -2.60 12.83
N THR A 8 -4.21 -3.69 12.08
CA THR A 8 -3.14 -4.15 11.17
C THR A 8 -2.72 -3.08 10.17
N PHE A 9 -3.66 -2.26 9.68
CA PHE A 9 -3.36 -1.16 8.76
C PHE A 9 -2.38 -0.13 9.36
N ALA A 10 -2.52 0.19 10.65
CA ALA A 10 -1.63 1.11 11.35
C ALA A 10 -0.22 0.52 11.48
N THR A 11 -0.14 -0.78 11.83
CA THR A 11 1.13 -1.53 11.90
C THR A 11 1.85 -1.53 10.54
N TYR A 12 1.13 -1.80 9.45
CA TYR A 12 1.69 -1.79 8.11
C TYR A 12 2.15 -0.40 7.68
N TYR A 13 1.36 0.64 7.94
CA TYR A 13 1.78 2.01 7.65
C TYR A 13 3.06 2.39 8.42
N LYS A 14 3.14 2.05 9.71
CA LYS A 14 4.34 2.31 10.53
C LYS A 14 5.55 1.52 10.07
N THR A 15 5.33 0.29 9.60
CA THR A 15 6.40 -0.52 9.00
C THR A 15 6.92 0.16 7.72
N ALA A 16 6.02 0.64 6.86
CA ALA A 16 6.42 1.40 5.67
C ALA A 16 7.22 2.66 6.02
N GLU A 17 6.76 3.46 6.99
CA GLU A 17 7.44 4.67 7.46
C GLU A 17 8.85 4.35 7.98
N PHE A 18 8.99 3.30 8.81
CA PHE A 18 10.28 2.86 9.33
C PHE A 18 11.25 2.42 8.23
N LEU A 19 10.79 1.61 7.27
CA LEU A 19 11.60 1.13 6.16
C LEU A 19 12.03 2.26 5.23
N PHE A 20 11.14 3.22 4.95
CA PHE A 20 11.45 4.40 4.17
C PHE A 20 12.54 5.25 4.84
N GLU A 21 12.44 5.48 6.16
CA GLU A 21 13.47 6.21 6.89
C GLU A 21 14.82 5.48 6.92
N ASN A 22 14.83 4.13 6.90
CA ASN A 22 16.07 3.37 6.75
C ASN A 22 16.65 3.50 5.33
N ALA A 23 15.81 3.48 4.29
CA ALA A 23 16.24 3.70 2.91
C ALA A 23 16.92 5.07 2.72
N LYS A 24 16.46 6.10 3.44
CA LYS A 24 17.06 7.44 3.41
C LYS A 24 18.43 7.54 4.09
N LYS A 25 18.74 6.63 5.02
CA LYS A 25 19.96 6.68 5.84
C LYS A 25 21.15 5.97 5.23
N SER A 26 20.92 5.01 4.33
CA SER A 26 21.96 4.17 3.75
C SER A 26 21.63 3.83 2.31
N GLU A 27 22.61 3.93 1.42
CA GLU A 27 22.52 3.38 0.06
C GLU A 27 22.61 1.85 0.08
N GLU A 28 23.41 1.29 1.00
CA GLU A 28 23.46 -0.16 1.21
C GLU A 28 22.10 -0.65 1.69
N GLY A 29 21.51 -1.59 0.94
CA GLY A 29 20.18 -2.13 1.20
C GLY A 29 19.02 -1.17 0.91
N GLN A 30 19.28 0.02 0.35
CA GLN A 30 18.26 1.04 0.07
C GLN A 30 17.12 0.45 -0.77
N PHE A 31 17.47 -0.25 -1.85
CA PHE A 31 16.49 -0.83 -2.76
C PHE A 31 15.52 -1.78 -2.05
N TYR A 32 16.02 -2.67 -1.19
CA TYR A 32 15.18 -3.61 -0.44
C TYR A 32 14.27 -2.91 0.57
N ASN A 33 14.78 -1.86 1.23
CA ASN A 33 13.97 -1.02 2.11
C ASN A 33 12.88 -0.27 1.33
N LEU A 34 13.18 0.24 0.12
CA LEU A 34 12.20 0.91 -0.74
C LEU A 34 11.11 -0.04 -1.24
N ILE A 35 11.48 -1.21 -1.76
CA ILE A 35 10.52 -2.26 -2.15
C ILE A 35 9.59 -2.55 -0.98
N SER A 36 10.17 -2.87 0.18
CA SER A 36 9.41 -3.25 1.37
C SER A 36 8.48 -2.12 1.82
N SER A 37 8.99 -0.89 1.89
CA SER A 37 8.19 0.29 2.24
C SER A 37 6.98 0.48 1.33
N ILE A 38 7.19 0.40 0.01
CA ILE A 38 6.11 0.56 -0.98
C ILE A 38 5.11 -0.59 -0.85
N SER A 39 5.56 -1.84 -0.69
CA SER A 39 4.68 -2.99 -0.47
C SER A 39 3.81 -2.83 0.79
N PHE A 40 4.40 -2.39 1.90
CA PHE A 40 3.66 -2.14 3.14
C PHE A 40 2.67 -0.98 3.03
N CYS A 41 2.89 0.00 2.15
CA CYS A 41 1.88 1.00 1.82
C CYS A 41 0.65 0.37 1.16
N ALA A 42 0.83 -0.54 0.19
CA ALA A 42 -0.27 -1.26 -0.44
C ALA A 42 -1.05 -2.12 0.59
N PHE A 43 -0.32 -2.86 1.43
CA PHE A 43 -0.93 -3.67 2.48
C PHE A 43 -1.69 -2.84 3.51
N SER A 44 -1.17 -1.66 3.86
CA SER A 44 -1.85 -0.72 4.76
C SER A 44 -3.22 -0.30 4.23
N ILE A 45 -3.28 0.12 2.96
CA ILE A 45 -4.53 0.53 2.31
C ILE A 45 -5.52 -0.65 2.29
N GLU A 46 -5.07 -1.83 1.87
CA GLU A 46 -5.90 -3.04 1.84
C GLU A 46 -6.43 -3.43 3.22
N ALA A 47 -5.57 -3.44 4.23
CA ALA A 47 -5.96 -3.73 5.61
C ALA A 47 -6.96 -2.71 6.15
N TYR A 48 -6.81 -1.44 5.79
CA TYR A 48 -7.75 -0.39 6.21
C TYR A 48 -9.12 -0.57 5.55
N ILE A 49 -9.15 -0.86 4.24
CA ILE A 49 -10.40 -1.13 3.52
C ILE A 49 -11.11 -2.35 4.10
N ASN A 50 -10.37 -3.43 4.39
CA ASN A 50 -10.95 -4.62 5.02
C ASN A 50 -11.49 -4.30 6.42
N HIS A 51 -10.76 -3.52 7.21
CA HIS A 51 -11.20 -3.09 8.53
C HIS A 51 -12.48 -2.26 8.45
N GLN A 52 -12.50 -1.22 7.64
CA GLN A 52 -13.64 -0.34 7.50
C GLN A 52 -14.84 -1.08 6.90
N GLY A 53 -14.61 -1.93 5.89
CA GLY A 53 -15.65 -2.76 5.30
C GLY A 53 -16.35 -3.65 6.31
N LEU A 54 -15.62 -4.27 7.24
CA LEU A 54 -16.21 -5.07 8.33
C LEU A 54 -17.07 -4.25 9.30
N ILE A 55 -16.77 -2.96 9.45
CA ILE A 55 -17.52 -2.05 10.32
C ILE A 55 -18.80 -1.57 9.61
N GLU A 56 -18.70 -1.23 8.33
CA GLU A 56 -19.80 -0.67 7.54
C GLU A 56 -20.78 -1.75 7.04
N ASP A 57 -20.30 -2.96 6.73
CA ASP A 57 -21.10 -4.06 6.17
C ASP A 57 -20.85 -5.38 6.92
N LYS A 58 -21.88 -5.87 7.61
CA LYS A 58 -21.82 -7.15 8.35
C LYS A 58 -21.56 -8.36 7.45
N GLN A 59 -21.90 -8.27 6.16
CA GLN A 59 -21.67 -9.32 5.16
C GLN A 59 -20.30 -9.19 4.48
N TRP A 60 -19.51 -8.16 4.82
CA TRP A 60 -18.20 -7.91 4.20
C TRP A 60 -17.29 -9.13 4.24
N LYS A 61 -17.18 -9.77 5.41
CA LYS A 61 -16.31 -10.93 5.60
C LYS A 61 -16.70 -12.12 4.74
N GLU A 62 -18.00 -12.37 4.64
CA GLU A 62 -18.54 -13.47 3.85
C GLU A 62 -18.36 -13.21 2.36
N TRP A 63 -18.67 -12.00 1.91
CA TRP A 63 -18.43 -11.55 0.54
C TRP A 63 -16.96 -11.63 0.15
N ASP A 64 -16.04 -11.12 0.98
CA ASP A 64 -14.59 -11.16 0.69
C ASP A 64 -14.07 -12.60 0.59
N LYS A 65 -14.59 -13.49 1.43
CA LYS A 65 -14.22 -14.91 1.44
C LYS A 65 -14.75 -15.66 0.21
N ASN A 66 -15.98 -15.38 -0.21
CA ASN A 66 -16.63 -16.14 -1.28
C ASN A 66 -16.22 -15.65 -2.66
N GLU A 67 -16.11 -14.33 -2.85
CA GLU A 67 -15.88 -13.73 -4.15
C GLU A 67 -14.39 -13.51 -4.47
N HIS A 68 -13.52 -13.59 -3.46
CA HIS A 68 -12.09 -13.27 -3.58
C HIS A 68 -11.83 -11.98 -4.40
N PRO A 69 -12.50 -10.86 -4.05
CA PRO A 69 -12.54 -9.68 -4.88
C PRO A 69 -11.16 -9.02 -4.97
N THR A 70 -10.87 -8.45 -6.14
CA THR A 70 -9.69 -7.58 -6.29
C THR A 70 -9.78 -6.40 -5.33
N LEU A 71 -8.62 -5.85 -4.94
CA LEU A 71 -8.60 -4.69 -4.07
C LEU A 71 -9.33 -3.47 -4.67
N LYS A 72 -9.29 -3.31 -6.00
CA LYS A 72 -10.09 -2.29 -6.70
C LYS A 72 -11.59 -2.50 -6.49
N SER A 73 -12.06 -3.75 -6.55
CA SER A 73 -13.46 -4.10 -6.25
C SER A 73 -13.82 -3.83 -4.79
N LYS A 74 -12.89 -4.09 -3.85
CA LYS A 74 -13.08 -3.75 -2.43
C LYS A 74 -13.21 -2.25 -2.21
N ILE A 75 -12.33 -1.45 -2.80
CA ILE A 75 -12.41 0.01 -2.74
C ILE A 75 -13.76 0.46 -3.25
N LYS A 76 -14.14 0.03 -4.46
CA LYS A 76 -15.42 0.40 -5.08
C LYS A 76 -16.60 0.09 -4.17
N LYS A 77 -16.69 -1.15 -3.66
CA LYS A 77 -17.76 -1.56 -2.76
C LYS A 77 -17.80 -0.69 -1.49
N LEU A 78 -16.65 -0.46 -0.85
CA LEU A 78 -16.57 0.36 0.36
C LEU A 78 -17.01 1.80 0.07
N THR A 79 -16.53 2.40 -1.02
CA THR A 79 -16.85 3.78 -1.41
C THR A 79 -18.33 3.95 -1.72
N GLU A 80 -18.96 2.96 -2.35
CA GLU A 80 -20.41 2.92 -2.57
C GLU A 80 -21.19 2.88 -1.25
N ILE A 81 -20.75 2.07 -0.28
CA ILE A 81 -21.39 1.97 1.04
C ILE A 81 -21.34 3.31 1.80
N ILE A 82 -20.19 3.98 1.79
CA ILE A 82 -19.99 5.24 2.54
C ILE A 82 -20.44 6.49 1.76
N GLY A 83 -20.96 6.34 0.54
CA GLY A 83 -21.41 7.45 -0.29
C GLY A 83 -20.28 8.39 -0.74
N PHE A 84 -19.06 7.88 -0.85
CA PHE A 84 -17.89 8.62 -1.33
C PHE A 84 -17.52 8.15 -2.73
N ASN A 85 -17.12 9.04 -3.64
CA ASN A 85 -16.65 8.63 -4.96
C ASN A 85 -15.15 8.95 -5.09
N ILE A 86 -14.34 7.92 -5.34
CA ILE A 86 -12.92 8.08 -5.56
C ILE A 86 -12.68 8.33 -7.05
N ASP A 87 -12.17 9.52 -7.38
CA ASP A 87 -11.62 9.80 -8.70
C ASP A 87 -10.17 9.32 -8.77
N LEU A 88 -9.90 8.28 -9.56
CA LEU A 88 -8.54 7.75 -9.75
C LEU A 88 -7.62 8.70 -10.54
N ASN A 89 -8.14 9.79 -11.09
CA ASN A 89 -7.32 10.85 -11.69
C ASN A 89 -6.94 11.94 -10.68
N ASP A 90 -7.52 11.92 -9.48
CA ASP A 90 -7.17 12.84 -8.41
C ASP A 90 -5.71 12.66 -7.98
N GLU A 91 -5.09 13.75 -7.53
CA GLU A 91 -3.71 13.76 -7.09
C GLU A 91 -3.45 12.71 -6.01
N VAL A 92 -4.34 12.55 -5.04
CA VAL A 92 -4.17 11.60 -3.93
C VAL A 92 -4.42 10.17 -4.37
N PHE A 93 -5.51 9.93 -5.09
CA PHE A 93 -5.98 8.57 -5.41
C PHE A 93 -5.31 7.96 -6.65
N SER A 94 -4.66 8.76 -7.49
CA SER A 94 -3.93 8.30 -8.68
C SER A 94 -2.85 7.24 -8.41
N ILE A 95 -2.33 7.16 -7.18
CA ILE A 95 -1.36 6.13 -6.82
C ILE A 95 -1.95 4.73 -6.60
N ILE A 96 -3.26 4.61 -6.41
CA ILE A 96 -3.91 3.34 -6.07
C ILE A 96 -3.61 2.26 -7.12
N THR A 97 -3.86 2.60 -8.40
CA THR A 97 -3.65 1.67 -9.51
C THR A 97 -2.18 1.21 -9.63
N PRO A 98 -1.18 2.10 -9.77
CA PRO A 98 0.20 1.68 -9.91
C PRO A 98 0.75 1.00 -8.64
N LEU A 99 0.32 1.42 -7.44
CA LEU A 99 0.74 0.79 -6.18
C LEU A 99 0.28 -0.67 -6.08
N PHE A 100 -0.93 -0.98 -6.55
CA PHE A 100 -1.43 -2.36 -6.50
C PHE A 100 -0.85 -3.23 -7.61
N GLN A 101 -0.62 -2.67 -8.80
CA GLN A 101 0.15 -3.36 -9.83
C GLN A 101 1.56 -3.69 -9.32
N PHE A 102 2.20 -2.77 -8.60
CA PHE A 102 3.49 -3.04 -7.97
C PHE A 102 3.40 -4.17 -6.94
N ARG A 103 2.40 -4.13 -6.04
CA ARG A 103 2.16 -5.23 -5.08
C ARG A 103 2.02 -6.58 -5.78
N ASP A 104 1.26 -6.65 -6.87
CA ASP A 104 1.01 -7.88 -7.64
C ASP A 104 2.29 -8.43 -8.23
N ILE A 105 3.14 -7.56 -8.77
CA ILE A 105 4.45 -7.93 -9.29
C ILE A 105 5.31 -8.52 -8.16
N ILE A 106 5.35 -7.89 -6.98
CA ILE A 106 6.15 -8.38 -5.84
C ILE A 106 5.64 -9.72 -5.31
N VAL A 107 4.31 -9.89 -5.19
CA VAL A 107 3.71 -11.11 -4.64
C VAL A 107 3.83 -12.29 -5.61
N HIS A 108 3.64 -12.06 -6.90
CA HIS A 108 3.66 -13.14 -7.89
C HIS A 108 5.06 -13.41 -8.47
N GLY A 109 5.99 -12.45 -8.40
CA GLY A 109 7.42 -12.70 -8.60
C GLY A 109 7.82 -13.27 -9.97
N HIS A 110 7.15 -12.85 -11.05
CA HIS A 110 7.47 -13.34 -12.40
C HIS A 110 8.80 -12.77 -12.91
N THR A 111 9.59 -13.60 -13.59
CA THR A 111 10.76 -13.14 -14.35
C THR A 111 10.32 -12.20 -15.47
N GLU A 112 10.92 -11.02 -15.56
CA GLU A 112 10.65 -10.08 -16.64
C GLU A 112 11.78 -10.00 -17.67
N LEU A 113 11.41 -9.83 -18.93
CA LEU A 113 12.35 -9.53 -20.01
C LEU A 113 12.49 -8.01 -20.14
N VAL A 114 13.66 -7.48 -19.81
CA VAL A 114 13.94 -6.03 -19.92
C VAL A 114 14.59 -5.74 -21.28
N ALA A 115 13.90 -4.96 -22.10
CA ALA A 115 14.40 -4.55 -23.41
C ALA A 115 15.10 -3.18 -23.33
N LYS A 116 16.30 -3.07 -23.91
CA LYS A 116 17.05 -1.82 -24.02
C LYS A 116 17.52 -1.61 -25.46
N LYS A 117 17.29 -0.42 -26.00
CA LYS A 117 17.84 -0.01 -27.30
C LYS A 117 19.32 0.34 -27.13
N VAL A 118 20.20 -0.57 -27.53
CA VAL A 118 21.65 -0.33 -27.53
C VAL A 118 22.05 0.29 -28.87
N LYS A 119 22.51 1.54 -28.87
CA LYS A 119 23.11 2.16 -30.07
C LYS A 119 24.53 1.61 -30.23
N ASN A 120 24.76 0.86 -31.30
CA ASN A 120 25.98 0.12 -31.63
C ASN A 120 26.31 -1.00 -30.62
N PRO A 121 26.21 -2.29 -31.00
CA PRO A 121 26.72 -3.37 -30.17
C PRO A 121 28.25 -3.30 -30.22
N GLN A 122 28.85 -2.47 -29.36
CA GLN A 122 30.21 -2.75 -28.95
C GLN A 122 30.17 -4.11 -28.25
N ASN A 123 31.17 -4.97 -28.47
CA ASN A 123 31.33 -6.31 -27.88
C ASN A 123 31.48 -6.29 -26.33
N ASN A 124 30.87 -5.34 -25.65
CA ASN A 124 30.89 -5.12 -24.23
C ASN A 124 29.48 -5.34 -23.66
N SER A 125 29.12 -6.61 -23.46
CA SER A 125 27.88 -7.03 -22.81
C SER A 125 27.71 -6.36 -21.43
N ASN A 126 28.81 -6.19 -20.67
CA ASN A 126 28.78 -5.51 -19.38
C ASN A 126 28.37 -4.03 -19.52
N GLY A 127 28.87 -3.33 -20.53
CA GLY A 127 28.45 -1.96 -20.84
C GLY A 127 26.98 -1.86 -21.28
N ALA A 128 26.46 -2.88 -21.96
CA ALA A 128 25.05 -2.94 -22.35
C ALA A 128 24.12 -3.13 -21.13
N LEU A 129 24.57 -3.84 -20.08
CA LEU A 129 23.84 -4.06 -18.82
C LEU A 129 23.81 -2.83 -17.90
N LEU A 130 24.73 -1.88 -18.05
CA LEU A 130 24.72 -0.65 -17.26
C LEU A 130 23.40 0.12 -17.43
N ASN A 131 22.79 0.59 -16.34
CA ASN A 131 21.52 1.32 -16.34
C ASN A 131 20.35 0.54 -16.99
N LEU A 132 20.39 -0.79 -16.97
CA LEU A 132 19.24 -1.61 -17.29
C LEU A 132 18.39 -1.72 -16.01
N SER A 133 17.27 -1.00 -15.97
CA SER A 133 16.38 -1.01 -14.82
C SER A 133 15.09 -1.76 -15.10
N SER A 134 14.79 -2.69 -14.21
CA SER A 134 13.56 -3.46 -14.10
C SER A 134 12.36 -2.54 -13.81
N ASN A 135 11.13 -3.01 -14.04
CA ASN A 135 9.93 -2.25 -13.67
C ASN A 135 9.88 -1.98 -12.16
N ILE A 136 10.34 -2.93 -11.35
CA ILE A 136 10.43 -2.81 -9.89
C ILE A 136 11.46 -1.73 -9.54
N GLU A 137 12.65 -1.77 -10.16
CA GLU A 137 13.73 -0.81 -9.92
C GLU A 137 13.32 0.61 -10.27
N ASN A 138 12.65 0.79 -11.41
CA ASN A 138 12.14 2.11 -11.83
C ASN A 138 11.09 2.66 -10.87
N PHE A 139 10.27 1.80 -10.25
CA PHE A 139 9.25 2.21 -9.29
C PHE A 139 9.83 2.54 -7.91
N CYS A 140 10.95 1.91 -7.53
CA CYS A 140 11.57 2.02 -6.21
C CYS A 140 12.62 3.13 -6.13
N SER A 141 12.18 4.39 -6.22
CA SER A 141 13.02 5.56 -5.90
C SER A 141 12.62 6.21 -4.58
N ILE A 142 13.56 6.90 -3.90
CA ILE A 142 13.29 7.64 -2.66
C ILE A 142 12.11 8.61 -2.85
N LYS A 143 12.14 9.41 -3.92
CA LYS A 143 11.08 10.38 -4.24
C LYS A 143 9.72 9.71 -4.42
N ASN A 144 9.68 8.58 -5.13
CA ASN A 144 8.42 7.88 -5.36
C ASN A 144 7.89 7.21 -4.08
N ALA A 145 8.76 6.58 -3.29
CA ALA A 145 8.40 5.99 -2.01
C ALA A 145 7.86 7.03 -1.03
N GLU A 146 8.47 8.21 -0.94
CA GLU A 146 7.98 9.33 -0.11
C GLU A 146 6.58 9.76 -0.54
N ASN A 147 6.38 9.96 -1.85
CA ASN A 147 5.10 10.33 -2.42
C ASN A 147 4.02 9.27 -2.13
N ILE A 148 4.34 7.99 -2.30
CA ILE A 148 3.43 6.86 -2.01
C ILE A 148 3.10 6.80 -0.52
N LEU A 149 4.08 6.95 0.36
CA LEU A 149 3.88 6.92 1.81
C LEU A 149 2.95 8.06 2.26
N ASN A 150 3.18 9.26 1.76
CA ASN A 150 2.35 10.43 2.06
C ASN A 150 0.92 10.27 1.52
N LYS A 151 0.77 9.81 0.27
CA LYS A 151 -0.56 9.59 -0.32
C LYS A 151 -1.30 8.43 0.34
N THR A 152 -0.61 7.37 0.77
CA THR A 152 -1.20 6.27 1.54
C THR A 152 -1.89 6.78 2.81
N LYS A 153 -1.21 7.65 3.56
CA LYS A 153 -1.79 8.29 4.75
C LYS A 153 -3.01 9.13 4.39
N LYS A 154 -2.92 9.95 3.33
CA LYS A 154 -4.02 10.80 2.85
C LYS A 154 -5.23 9.97 2.41
N ILE A 155 -5.03 8.90 1.64
CA ILE A 155 -6.12 7.99 1.20
C ILE A 155 -6.88 7.43 2.39
N ILE A 156 -6.17 6.89 3.39
CA ILE A 156 -6.80 6.33 4.59
C ILE A 156 -7.57 7.42 5.35
N LEU A 157 -6.99 8.61 5.50
CA LEU A 157 -7.66 9.76 6.13
C LEU A 157 -8.92 10.17 5.38
N GLU A 158 -8.87 10.29 4.06
CA GLU A 158 -10.01 10.71 3.25
C GLU A 158 -11.15 9.70 3.29
N ILE A 159 -10.86 8.40 3.18
CA ILE A 159 -11.88 7.36 3.33
C ILE A 159 -12.48 7.41 4.75
N ASN A 160 -11.64 7.53 5.78
CA ASN A 160 -12.10 7.64 7.17
C ASN A 160 -13.02 8.84 7.42
N LYS A 161 -12.76 9.99 6.78
CA LYS A 161 -13.59 11.20 6.89
C LYS A 161 -15.01 11.01 6.35
N HIS A 162 -15.20 10.11 5.39
CA HIS A 162 -16.51 9.85 4.79
C HIS A 162 -17.25 8.68 5.44
N SER A 163 -16.56 7.87 6.25
CA SER A 163 -17.19 6.80 7.03
C SER A 163 -18.19 7.31 8.07
N ALA A 164 -19.24 6.52 8.30
CA ALA A 164 -20.17 6.73 9.42
C ALA A 164 -19.51 6.40 10.78
N PHE A 165 -18.55 5.47 10.79
CA PHE A 165 -17.84 4.96 11.96
C PHE A 165 -16.37 5.42 11.98
N LYS A 166 -16.19 6.74 11.97
CA LYS A 166 -14.86 7.37 11.91
C LYS A 166 -13.96 6.93 13.07
N ILE A 167 -12.73 6.57 12.77
CA ILE A 167 -11.67 6.41 13.76
C ILE A 167 -11.05 7.79 14.00
N ALA A 168 -10.88 8.17 15.27
CA ALA A 168 -10.19 9.41 15.60
C ALA A 168 -8.78 9.43 14.95
N GLU A 169 -8.37 10.55 14.36
CA GLU A 169 -7.07 10.63 13.66
C GLU A 169 -5.88 10.28 14.57
N SER A 170 -5.98 10.65 15.85
CA SER A 170 -5.02 10.28 16.89
C SER A 170 -4.91 8.79 17.18
N ARG A 171 -5.79 7.95 16.61
CA ARG A 171 -5.80 6.49 16.73
C ARG A 171 -5.60 5.77 15.40
N LEU A 172 -5.75 6.46 14.26
CA LEU A 172 -5.54 5.86 12.93
C LEU A 172 -4.09 5.41 12.72
N PHE A 173 -3.14 6.23 13.17
CA PHE A 173 -1.70 5.98 12.94
C PHE A 173 -0.89 5.97 14.24
N ASN A 174 -1.55 6.06 15.39
CA ASN A 174 -0.91 6.23 16.68
C ASN A 174 -1.40 5.19 17.70
N LEU A 175 -0.43 4.76 18.52
CA LEU A 175 -0.48 3.95 19.74
C LEU A 175 -0.35 2.42 19.62
N GLY A 176 0.72 1.91 20.24
CA GLY A 176 0.78 0.60 20.89
C GLY A 176 0.64 -0.62 19.99
N ASN A 177 1.37 -0.67 18.86
CA ASN A 177 1.27 -1.76 17.89
C ASN A 177 -0.17 -1.98 17.39
N GLY A 178 -1.00 -0.94 17.32
CA GLY A 178 -2.36 -1.02 16.79
C GLY A 178 -3.40 -1.62 17.73
N SER A 179 -3.08 -1.97 18.99
CA SER A 179 -4.02 -2.63 19.90
C SER A 179 -4.81 -1.67 20.79
N PHE A 180 -6.15 -1.78 20.85
CA PHE A 180 -6.98 -1.03 21.81
C PHE A 180 -8.03 -1.91 22.51
N GLN A 181 -8.24 -1.70 23.82
CA GLN A 181 -9.13 -2.53 24.62
C GLN A 181 -10.60 -2.38 24.19
N VAL A 182 -11.33 -3.49 24.16
CA VAL A 182 -12.76 -3.55 23.84
C VAL A 182 -13.52 -4.39 24.87
N LYS A 183 -14.77 -3.98 25.17
CA LYS A 183 -15.70 -4.82 25.94
C LYS A 183 -16.40 -5.78 24.98
N ARG A 184 -16.32 -7.08 25.26
CA ARG A 184 -17.06 -8.09 24.49
C ARG A 184 -18.47 -8.19 25.09
N THR A 185 -19.47 -7.79 24.31
CA THR A 185 -20.90 -8.06 24.58
C THR A 185 -21.26 -9.47 24.18
#